data_AF-A0A7V2CY99-F1
#
_entry.id   AF-A0A7V2CY99-F1
#
_cell.length_a   1.000
_cell.length_b   1.000
_cell.length_c   1.000
_cell.angle_alpha   90.00
_cell.angle_beta   90.00
_cell.angle_gamma   90.00
#
_symmetry.space_group_name_H-M   'P 1'
#
loop_
_entity.id
_entity.type
_entity.pdbx_description
1 polymer ?
#
loop_
_entity_poly.entity_id
_entity_poly.type
_entity_poly.pdbx_seq_one_letter_code
_entity_poly.pdbx_strand_id
1 'polypeptide(L)'
;MERIVSLCKRRGFIFQSSEIYGGFNGFWDYGPLGAELKRNVKEQWWRWMVREREDVVGLDATIIMHPAIWRASGHVDTFTDPMIDCKTCKGRFRADQIAEIPCPQKPSKSVAECAGEKTEPRAFNLMFTTHVG
;
A
#
# COMPACT_ATOMS: atom_id res chain seq x y z
N MET A 1 -14.36 -1.27 -14.93
CA MET A 1 -13.62 -0.37 -14.01
C MET A 1 -12.92 0.77 -14.75
N GLU A 2 -12.27 0.50 -15.90
CA GLU A 2 -11.42 1.45 -16.65
C GLU A 2 -12.07 2.80 -16.97
N ARG A 3 -13.35 2.82 -17.35
CA ARG A 3 -14.09 4.06 -17.65
C ARG A 3 -14.12 5.04 -16.46
N ILE A 4 -14.26 4.51 -15.24
CA ILE A 4 -14.29 5.33 -14.01
C ILE A 4 -12.90 5.85 -13.70
N VAL A 5 -11.88 4.99 -13.76
CA VAL A 5 -10.48 5.38 -13.52
C VAL A 5 -10.04 6.48 -14.50
N SER A 6 -10.36 6.31 -15.79
CA SER A 6 -10.11 7.32 -16.83
C SER A 6 -10.83 8.64 -16.55
N LEU A 7 -12.07 8.60 -16.06
CA LEU A 7 -12.81 9.80 -15.68
C LEU A 7 -12.15 10.50 -14.47
N CYS A 8 -11.82 9.74 -13.42
CA CYS A 8 -11.16 10.27 -12.22
C CYS A 8 -9.85 10.97 -12.54
N LYS A 9 -9.01 10.37 -13.40
CA LYS A 9 -7.76 10.97 -13.86
C LYS A 9 -8.02 12.27 -14.65
N ARG A 10 -8.92 12.24 -15.65
CA ARG A 10 -9.26 13.42 -16.47
C ARG A 10 -9.90 14.56 -15.67
N ARG A 11 -10.60 14.25 -14.59
CA ARG A 11 -11.29 15.23 -13.75
C ARG A 11 -10.44 15.75 -12.58
N GLY A 12 -9.20 15.28 -12.43
CA GLY A 12 -8.32 15.76 -11.37
C GLY A 12 -8.64 15.22 -9.99
N PHE A 13 -9.08 13.96 -9.90
CA PHE A 13 -9.25 13.26 -8.62
C PHE A 13 -7.94 12.62 -8.14
N ILE A 14 -7.32 11.78 -8.96
CA ILE A 14 -6.17 10.98 -8.54
C ILE A 14 -5.23 10.71 -9.71
N PHE A 15 -3.92 10.74 -9.42
CA PHE A 15 -2.83 10.55 -10.36
C PHE A 15 -1.78 9.62 -9.76
N GLN A 16 -1.06 8.89 -10.61
CA GLN A 16 0.08 8.10 -10.13
C GLN A 16 1.15 9.06 -9.65
N SER A 17 1.68 8.85 -8.44
CA SER A 17 2.72 9.73 -7.94
C SER A 17 3.98 9.59 -8.77
N SER A 18 4.66 10.71 -9.06
CA SER A 18 5.86 10.75 -9.91
C SER A 18 5.65 10.16 -11.31
N GLU A 19 4.45 10.26 -11.88
CA GLU A 19 4.06 9.63 -13.16
C GLU A 19 5.06 9.93 -14.30
N ILE A 20 5.52 11.17 -14.43
CA ILE A 20 6.47 11.58 -15.49
C ILE A 20 7.86 10.93 -15.37
N TYR A 21 8.15 10.29 -14.24
CA TYR A 21 9.37 9.54 -13.96
C TYR A 21 9.14 8.02 -13.91
N GLY A 22 7.96 7.54 -14.33
CA GLY A 22 7.58 6.12 -14.29
C GLY A 22 6.81 5.71 -13.02
N GLY A 23 6.76 6.59 -12.02
CA GLY A 23 5.98 6.46 -10.80
C GLY A 23 6.36 5.30 -9.88
N PHE A 24 5.68 5.23 -8.73
CA PHE A 24 5.83 4.13 -7.77
C PHE A 24 4.50 3.42 -7.57
N ASN A 25 4.51 2.08 -7.62
CA ASN A 25 3.34 1.28 -7.31
C ASN A 25 2.92 1.51 -5.86
N GLY A 26 1.63 1.76 -5.64
CA GLY A 26 1.08 2.04 -4.31
C GLY A 26 1.13 3.51 -3.88
N PHE A 27 1.73 4.41 -4.66
CA PHE A 27 1.82 5.84 -4.34
C PHE A 27 0.99 6.66 -5.32
N TRP A 28 0.14 7.54 -4.78
CA TRP A 28 -0.84 8.30 -5.55
C TRP A 28 -0.97 9.74 -5.03
N ASP A 29 -1.11 10.67 -5.95
CA ASP A 29 -1.29 12.09 -5.66
C ASP A 29 -2.75 12.50 -5.94
N TYR A 30 -3.35 13.26 -5.02
CA TYR A 30 -4.71 13.77 -5.17
C TYR A 30 -4.69 15.11 -5.91
N GLY A 31 -5.45 15.20 -7.00
CA GLY A 31 -5.65 16.45 -7.75
C GLY A 31 -6.62 17.40 -7.04
N PRO A 32 -6.98 18.55 -7.67
CA PRO A 32 -7.84 19.55 -7.04
C PRO A 32 -9.17 19.00 -6.51
N LEU A 33 -9.90 18.22 -7.33
CA LEU A 33 -11.17 17.62 -6.88
C LEU A 33 -10.96 16.47 -5.91
N GLY A 34 -9.83 15.75 -6.02
CA GLY A 34 -9.49 14.67 -5.11
C GLY A 34 -9.12 15.16 -3.71
N ALA A 35 -8.41 16.27 -3.61
CA ALA A 35 -8.04 16.92 -2.36
C ALA A 35 -9.29 17.37 -1.60
N GLU A 36 -10.22 18.04 -2.29
CA GLU A 36 -11.51 18.44 -1.71
C GLU A 36 -12.36 17.22 -1.30
N LEU A 37 -12.44 16.19 -2.14
CA LEU A 37 -13.15 14.96 -1.80
C LEU A 37 -12.56 14.30 -0.54
N LYS A 38 -11.24 14.12 -0.50
CA LYS A 38 -10.52 13.52 0.64
C LYS A 38 -10.74 14.34 1.91
N ARG A 39 -10.69 15.66 1.81
CA ARG A 39 -10.95 16.57 2.93
C ARG A 39 -12.39 16.42 3.42
N ASN A 40 -13.38 16.48 2.54
CA ASN A 40 -14.79 16.37 2.90
C ASN A 40 -15.10 15.04 3.60
N VAL A 41 -14.53 13.93 3.12
CA VAL A 41 -14.68 12.63 3.77
C VAL A 41 -14.03 12.63 5.16
N LYS A 42 -12.80 13.16 5.29
CA LYS A 42 -12.10 13.24 6.57
C LYS A 42 -12.85 14.12 7.59
N GLU A 43 -13.34 15.28 7.18
CA GLU A 43 -14.09 16.20 8.04
C GLU A 43 -15.42 15.58 8.48
N GLN A 44 -16.14 14.92 7.57
CA GLN A 44 -17.39 14.24 7.93
C GLN A 44 -17.14 13.12 8.94
N TRP A 45 -16.09 12.33 8.74
CA TRP A 45 -15.70 11.28 9.69
C TRP A 45 -15.31 11.89 11.04
N TRP A 46 -14.48 12.94 11.06
CA TRP A 46 -14.02 13.59 12.28
C TRP A 46 -15.18 14.17 13.09
N ARG A 47 -16.12 14.84 12.40
CA ARG A 47 -17.33 15.34 13.03
C ARG A 47 -18.11 14.21 13.71
N TRP A 48 -18.44 13.15 12.97
CA TRP A 48 -19.26 12.06 13.47
C TRP A 48 -18.58 11.27 14.60
N MET A 49 -17.28 10.97 14.46
CA MET A 49 -16.57 10.12 15.42
C MET A 49 -16.03 10.88 16.62
N VAL A 50 -15.57 12.12 16.46
CA VAL A 50 -14.83 12.84 17.52
C VAL A 50 -15.65 13.97 18.12
N ARG A 51 -16.46 14.70 17.32
CA ARG A 51 -17.21 15.85 17.84
C ARG A 51 -18.59 15.47 18.37
N GLU A 52 -19.26 14.52 17.74
CA GLU A 52 -20.63 14.12 18.09
C GLU A 52 -20.70 13.00 19.14
N ARG A 53 -19.57 12.35 19.43
CA ARG A 53 -19.46 11.31 20.45
C ARG A 53 -18.82 11.85 21.71
N GLU A 54 -19.37 11.50 22.87
CA GLU A 54 -18.85 11.91 24.18
C GLU A 54 -17.65 11.06 24.64
N ASP A 55 -17.44 9.90 24.03
CA ASP A 55 -16.46 8.88 24.44
C ASP A 55 -15.19 8.82 23.58
N VAL A 56 -14.99 9.79 22.68
CA VAL A 56 -13.85 9.83 21.76
C VAL A 56 -13.19 11.20 21.82
N VAL A 57 -11.86 11.22 21.94
CA VAL A 57 -11.06 12.45 21.95
C VAL A 57 -10.08 12.47 20.78
N GLY A 58 -9.89 13.66 20.20
CA GLY A 58 -8.92 13.86 19.13
C GLY A 58 -7.48 13.89 19.65
N LEU A 59 -6.60 13.13 19.01
CA LEU A 59 -5.16 13.14 19.24
C LEU A 59 -4.46 13.22 17.88
N ASP A 60 -3.42 14.06 17.79
CA ASP A 60 -2.52 14.11 16.63
C ASP A 60 -1.12 13.69 17.06
N ALA A 61 -0.59 12.63 16.47
CA ALA A 61 0.67 11.99 16.85
C ALA A 61 1.64 11.95 15.66
N THR A 62 2.93 11.90 15.95
CA THR A 62 3.96 11.84 14.90
C THR A 62 3.94 10.50 14.17
N ILE A 63 4.28 10.49 12.88
CA ILE A 63 4.38 9.26 12.08
C ILE A 63 5.67 8.48 12.44
N ILE A 64 6.77 9.20 12.66
CA ILE A 64 8.04 8.61 13.09
C ILE A 64 7.99 8.43 14.61
N MET A 65 8.24 7.21 15.08
CA MET A 65 8.17 6.83 16.49
C MET A 65 9.37 5.98 16.91
N HIS A 66 9.68 5.98 18.21
CA HIS A 66 10.78 5.20 18.77
C HIS A 66 10.55 3.68 18.57
N PRO A 67 11.57 2.90 18.16
CA PRO A 67 11.41 1.47 17.84
C PRO A 67 10.83 0.60 18.95
N ALA A 68 11.01 1.00 20.22
CA ALA A 68 10.44 0.28 21.36
C ALA A 68 8.91 0.19 21.31
N ILE A 69 8.22 1.20 20.75
CA ILE A 69 6.75 1.19 20.60
C ILE A 69 6.32 0.06 19.66
N TRP A 70 7.02 -0.11 18.54
CA TRP A 70 6.72 -1.15 17.55
C TRP A 70 7.07 -2.55 18.03
N ARG A 71 8.10 -2.68 18.88
CA ARG A 71 8.39 -3.95 19.57
C ARG A 71 7.32 -4.28 20.60
N ALA A 72 6.94 -3.32 21.44
CA ALA A 72 5.93 -3.54 22.48
C ALA A 72 4.56 -3.91 21.89
N SER A 73 4.20 -3.33 20.74
CA SER A 73 2.96 -3.67 20.02
C SER A 73 3.07 -4.94 19.17
N GLY A 74 4.25 -5.58 19.08
CA GLY A 74 4.50 -6.79 18.29
C GLY A 74 4.69 -6.58 16.79
N HIS A 75 4.58 -5.35 16.26
CA HIS A 75 4.66 -5.07 14.82
C HIS A 75 6.02 -5.44 14.21
N VAL A 76 7.10 -5.40 15.00
CA VAL A 76 8.43 -5.83 14.53
C VAL A 76 8.43 -7.31 14.14
N ASP A 77 7.69 -8.15 14.86
CA ASP A 77 7.73 -9.60 14.69
C ASP A 77 6.58 -10.14 13.84
N THR A 78 5.40 -9.51 13.90
CA THR A 78 4.16 -10.06 13.32
C THR A 78 3.63 -9.33 12.09
N PHE A 79 4.07 -8.10 11.83
CA PHE A 79 3.57 -7.30 10.70
C PHE A 79 4.29 -7.66 9.39
N THR A 80 4.11 -8.91 8.96
CA THR A 80 4.80 -9.48 7.80
C THR A 80 3.86 -10.15 6.81
N ASP A 81 4.14 -10.01 5.52
CA ASP A 81 3.53 -10.83 4.48
C ASP A 81 4.46 -12.00 4.10
N PRO A 82 3.92 -13.16 3.70
CA PRO A 82 4.72 -14.24 3.13
C PRO A 82 5.15 -13.88 1.71
N MET A 83 6.45 -13.78 1.46
CA MET A 83 6.99 -13.42 0.15
C MET A 83 7.81 -14.55 -0.45
N ILE A 84 7.70 -14.74 -1.77
CA ILE A 84 8.57 -15.59 -2.57
C ILE A 84 9.29 -14.77 -3.63
N ASP A 85 10.51 -15.20 -3.98
CA ASP A 85 11.27 -14.65 -5.10
C ASP A 85 11.29 -15.70 -6.23
N CYS A 86 10.94 -15.31 -7.46
CA CYS A 86 11.06 -16.19 -8.63
C CYS A 86 12.41 -15.94 -9.31
N LYS A 87 13.31 -16.93 -9.30
CA LYS A 87 14.68 -16.79 -9.81
C LYS A 87 14.73 -16.53 -11.32
N THR A 88 13.70 -16.96 -12.05
CA THR A 88 13.62 -16.79 -13.51
C THR A 88 13.13 -15.41 -13.92
N CYS A 89 12.00 -14.94 -13.35
CA CYS A 89 11.47 -13.61 -13.70
C CYS A 89 12.05 -12.47 -12.85
N LYS A 90 12.84 -12.81 -11.81
CA LYS A 90 13.44 -11.90 -10.84
C LYS A 90 12.44 -11.01 -10.09
N GLY A 91 11.15 -11.36 -10.16
CA GLY A 91 10.09 -10.70 -9.41
C GLY A 91 9.96 -11.26 -8.01
N ARG A 92 9.50 -10.39 -7.10
CA ARG A 92 9.10 -10.73 -5.74
C ARG A 92 7.59 -10.65 -5.64
N PHE A 93 6.98 -11.69 -5.08
CA PHE A 93 5.52 -11.82 -5.02
C PHE A 93 5.07 -12.26 -3.65
N ARG A 94 3.88 -11.83 -3.28
CA ARG A 94 3.15 -12.36 -2.13
C ARG A 94 2.75 -13.81 -2.40
N ALA A 95 3.20 -14.71 -1.53
CA ALA A 95 3.05 -16.16 -1.69
C ALA A 95 1.57 -16.59 -1.76
N ASP A 96 0.70 -15.86 -1.08
CA ASP A 96 -0.75 -16.09 -1.05
C ASP A 96 -1.48 -15.55 -2.30
N GLN A 97 -0.82 -14.77 -3.16
CA GLN A 97 -1.43 -14.11 -4.33
C GLN A 97 -0.87 -14.62 -5.67
N ILE A 98 0.07 -15.55 -5.67
CA ILE A 98 0.81 -15.97 -6.87
C ILE A 98 -0.07 -16.61 -7.96
N ALA A 99 -1.25 -17.10 -7.61
CA ALA A 99 -2.20 -17.69 -8.55
C ALA A 99 -2.90 -16.62 -9.41
N GLU A 100 -3.07 -15.41 -8.87
CA GLU A 100 -3.78 -14.30 -9.54
C GLU A 100 -2.84 -13.36 -10.29
N ILE A 101 -1.55 -13.35 -9.92
CA ILE A 101 -0.55 -12.45 -10.50
C ILE A 101 0.00 -13.06 -11.79
N PRO A 102 -0.10 -12.38 -12.94
CA PRO A 102 0.55 -12.82 -14.17
C PRO A 102 2.08 -12.81 -14.07
N CYS A 103 2.73 -13.79 -14.67
CA CYS A 103 4.19 -13.86 -14.70
C CYS A 103 4.77 -12.76 -15.62
N PRO A 104 5.73 -11.94 -15.15
CA PRO A 104 6.34 -10.88 -15.96
C PRO A 104 7.01 -11.36 -17.25
N GLN A 105 7.55 -12.59 -17.25
CA GLN A 105 8.21 -13.18 -18.42
C GLN A 105 7.23 -13.88 -19.38
N LYS A 106 6.08 -14.31 -18.87
CA LYS A 106 5.02 -14.98 -19.65
C LYS A 106 3.65 -14.55 -19.11
N PRO A 107 3.11 -13.40 -19.55
CA PRO A 107 1.87 -12.85 -19.02
C PRO A 107 0.62 -13.73 -19.22
N SER A 108 0.69 -14.74 -20.08
CA SER A 108 -0.38 -15.73 -20.29
C SER A 108 -0.52 -16.75 -19.17
N LYS A 109 0.43 -16.80 -18.22
CA LYS A 109 0.42 -17.70 -17.06
C LYS A 109 0.54 -16.91 -15.77
N SER A 110 -0.01 -17.43 -14.69
CA SER A 110 0.24 -16.87 -13.36
C SER A 110 1.68 -17.15 -12.90
N VAL A 111 2.12 -16.46 -11.86
CA VAL A 111 3.40 -16.72 -11.21
C VAL A 111 3.43 -18.14 -10.66
N ALA A 112 2.30 -18.66 -10.14
CA ALA A 112 2.17 -20.04 -9.69
C ALA A 112 2.50 -21.04 -10.80
N GLU A 113 1.92 -20.85 -11.99
CA GLU A 113 2.06 -21.74 -13.15
C GLU A 113 3.33 -21.49 -13.98
N CYS A 114 4.10 -20.46 -13.63
CA CYS A 114 5.35 -20.17 -14.28
C CYS A 114 6.36 -21.30 -14.00
N ALA A 115 7.04 -21.78 -15.04
CA ALA A 115 8.10 -22.78 -14.96
C ALA A 115 9.38 -22.30 -14.24
N GLY A 116 9.38 -21.06 -13.72
CA GLY A 116 10.51 -20.53 -12.98
C GLY A 116 10.63 -21.12 -11.59
N GLU A 117 11.87 -21.38 -11.18
CA GLU A 117 12.22 -21.81 -9.83
C GLU A 117 11.87 -20.69 -8.83
N LYS A 118 11.20 -21.05 -7.73
CA LYS A 118 10.73 -20.13 -6.69
C LYS A 118 11.41 -20.47 -5.38
N THR A 119 11.72 -19.46 -4.58
CA THR A 119 12.19 -19.68 -3.21
C THR A 119 11.04 -20.13 -2.32
N GLU A 120 11.37 -20.73 -1.18
CA GLU A 120 10.41 -20.94 -0.10
C GLU A 120 9.82 -19.60 0.39
N PRO A 121 8.55 -19.59 0.83
CA PRO A 121 7.95 -18.42 1.44
C PRO A 121 8.73 -17.98 2.68
N ARG A 122 9.06 -16.69 2.74
CA ARG A 122 9.69 -16.07 3.91
C ARG A 122 8.88 -14.88 4.39
N ALA A 123 8.86 -14.65 5.69
CA ALA A 123 8.26 -13.46 6.27
C ALA A 123 9.01 -12.20 5.82
N PHE A 124 8.29 -11.22 5.29
CA PHE A 124 8.82 -9.91 4.93
C PHE A 124 8.08 -8.84 5.72
N ASN A 125 8.79 -8.11 6.58
CA ASN A 125 8.20 -7.05 7.38
C ASN A 125 7.78 -5.87 6.49
N LEU A 126 6.56 -5.38 6.69
CA LEU A 126 5.95 -4.35 5.86
C LEU A 126 6.23 -2.92 6.36
N MET A 127 6.85 -2.75 7.53
CA MET A 127 7.23 -1.43 8.05
C MET A 127 8.43 -0.86 7.28
N PHE A 128 8.34 0.43 6.96
CA PHE A 128 9.49 1.17 6.43
C PHE A 128 10.51 1.43 7.54
N THR A 129 11.77 1.08 7.29
CA THR A 129 12.87 1.42 8.19
C THR A 129 13.45 2.78 7.80
N THR A 130 13.70 3.63 8.80
CA THR A 130 14.38 4.92 8.64
C THR A 130 15.32 5.16 9.82
N HIS A 131 16.25 6.10 9.67
CA HIS A 131 17.19 6.51 10.72
C HIS A 131 16.93 7.98 11.06
N VAL A 132 16.86 8.29 12.35
CA VAL A 132 16.59 9.64 12.85
C VAL A 132 17.84 10.12 13.58
N GLY A 133 18.49 11.16 13.04
CA GLY A 133 19.72 11.72 13.62
C GLY A 133 20.91 10.79 13.46
#